data_AF-A0A6V7UUS5-F1
#
_entry.id   AF-A0A6V7UUS5-F1
#
_cell.length_a   1.000
_cell.length_b   1.000
_cell.length_c   1.000
_cell.angle_alpha   90.00
_cell.angle_beta   90.00
_cell.angle_gamma   90.00
#
_symmetry.space_group_name_H-M   'P 1'
#
loop_
_entity.id
_entity.type
_entity.pdbx_description
1 polymer ?
#
loop_
_entity_poly.entity_id
_entity_poly.type
_entity_poly.pdbx_seq_one_letter_code
_entity_poly.pdbx_strand_id
1 'polypeptide(L)' 'MAKKTKYLVVRLVSVISNTAKVWVRMRESPESKGIFYDPAVGKEVLYVEKEHIKGRESLPLRVKERFGLE' A
#
# COMPACT_ATOMS: atom_id res chain seq x y z
N MET A 1 -19.10 16.44 0.58
CA MET A 1 -17.95 15.62 0.15
C MET A 1 -16.93 15.58 1.28
N ALA A 2 -16.55 14.40 1.78
CA ALA A 2 -15.55 14.29 2.83
C ALA A 2 -14.21 14.88 2.36
N LYS A 3 -13.54 15.65 3.21
CA LYS A 3 -12.26 16.30 2.90
C LYS A 3 -11.21 15.21 2.64
N LYS A 4 -10.60 15.20 1.45
CA LYS A 4 -9.51 14.26 1.12
C LYS A 4 -8.36 14.48 2.11
N THR A 5 -7.84 13.39 2.66
CA THR A 5 -6.68 13.42 3.56
C THR A 5 -5.42 13.89 2.85
N LYS A 6 -4.55 14.61 3.58
CA LYS A 6 -3.24 15.07 3.11
C LYS A 6 -2.30 13.90 2.77
N TYR A 7 -2.43 12.79 3.51
CA TYR A 7 -1.59 11.62 3.37
C TYR A 7 -2.35 10.45 2.75
N LEU A 8 -1.61 9.58 2.06
CA LEU A 8 -2.03 8.31 1.50
C LEU A 8 -1.23 7.19 2.15
N VAL A 9 -1.91 6.10 2.50
CA VAL A 9 -1.28 4.83 2.84
C VAL A 9 -1.15 4.02 1.55
N VAL A 10 0.07 3.57 1.25
CA VAL A 10 0.39 2.89 0.00
C VAL A 10 1.13 1.59 0.28
N ARG A 11 0.98 0.63 -0.64
CA ARG A 11 1.72 -0.63 -0.63
C ARG A 11 2.92 -0.49 -1.57
N LEU A 12 4.11 -0.59 -1.01
CA LEU A 12 5.34 -0.78 -1.75
C LEU A 12 5.60 -2.28 -1.94
N VAL A 13 6.09 -2.68 -3.10
CA VAL A 13 6.47 -4.07 -3.38
C VAL A 13 7.90 -4.18 -3.87
N SER A 14 8.60 -5.22 -3.43
CA SER A 14 9.90 -5.61 -3.97
C SER A 14 9.76 -5.91 -5.46
N VAL A 15 10.64 -5.33 -6.29
CA VAL A 15 10.67 -5.60 -7.73
C VAL A 15 11.10 -7.04 -8.06
N ILE A 16 11.64 -7.77 -7.09
CA ILE A 16 12.15 -9.14 -7.27
C ILE A 16 11.15 -10.16 -6.75
N SER A 17 10.79 -10.08 -5.46
CA SER A 17 10.02 -11.14 -4.77
C SER A 17 8.53 -10.83 -4.59
N ASN A 18 8.09 -9.61 -4.93
CA ASN A 18 6.77 -9.08 -4.58
C ASN A 18 6.47 -9.02 -3.07
N THR A 19 7.46 -9.16 -2.18
CA THR A 19 7.27 -8.87 -0.76
C THR A 19 6.80 -7.43 -0.58
N ALA A 20 5.86 -7.22 0.34
CA ALA A 20 5.17 -5.95 0.49
C ALA A 20 5.58 -5.21 1.75
N LYS A 21 5.59 -3.88 1.69
CA LYS A 21 5.72 -2.96 2.83
C LYS A 21 4.63 -1.91 2.76
N VAL A 22 4.17 -1.47 3.92
CA VAL A 22 3.23 -0.34 4.02
C VAL A 22 4.03 0.94 4.17
N TRP A 23 3.64 1.98 3.43
CA TRP A 23 4.28 3.28 3.47
C TRP A 23 3.25 4.41 3.51
N VAL A 24 3.66 5.57 4.02
CA VAL A 24 2.83 6.77 4.05
C VAL A 24 3.50 7.84 3.22
N ARG A 25 2.78 8.43 2.27
CA ARG A 25 3.24 9.57 1.47
C ARG A 25 2.23 10.69 1.43
N MET A 26 2.66 11.90 1.09
CA MET A 26 1.72 12.97 0.80
C MET A 26 1.01 12.70 -0.53
N ARG A 27 -0.26 13.09 -0.61
CA ARG A 27 -1.09 12.88 -1.80
C ARG A 27 -0.53 13.59 -3.04
N GLU A 28 0.06 14.76 -2.84
CA GLU A 28 0.66 15.59 -3.91
C GLU A 28 2.07 15.16 -4.29
N SER A 29 2.69 14.29 -3.49
CA SER A 29 4.01 13.76 -3.82
C SER A 29 3.93 12.67 -4.90
N PRO A 30 4.99 12.50 -5.71
CA PRO A 30 5.12 11.37 -6.62
C PRO A 30 5.02 10.02 -5.93
N GLU A 31 4.83 8.96 -6.73
CA GLU A 31 4.86 7.58 -6.26
C GLU A 31 6.15 7.28 -5.49
N SER A 32 6.00 6.60 -4.35
CA SER A 32 7.11 6.28 -3.47
C SER A 32 7.94 5.11 -4.01
N LYS A 33 9.26 5.24 -3.89
CA LYS A 33 10.22 4.18 -4.17
C LYS A 33 11.39 4.27 -3.21
N GLY A 34 12.00 3.13 -2.88
CA GLY A 34 13.13 3.10 -1.97
C GLY A 34 13.84 1.75 -1.95
N ILE A 35 15.08 1.76 -1.49
CA ILE A 35 15.86 0.53 -1.28
C ILE A 35 15.58 0.04 0.14
N PHE A 36 15.15 -1.21 0.27
CA PHE A 36 14.88 -1.84 1.56
C PHE A 36 15.31 -3.30 1.56
N TYR A 37 15.62 -3.82 2.74
CA TYR A 37 15.86 -5.25 2.91
C TYR A 37 14.62 -6.08 2.55
N ASP A 38 14.82 -7.04 1.65
CA ASP A 38 13.83 -8.02 1.25
C ASP A 38 14.17 -9.39 1.85
N PRO A 39 13.36 -9.87 2.82
CA PRO A 39 13.65 -11.12 3.53
C PRO A 39 13.55 -12.36 2.63
N ALA A 40 12.80 -12.29 1.52
CA ALA A 40 12.70 -13.43 0.59
C ALA A 40 13.96 -13.57 -0.28
N VAL A 41 14.68 -12.46 -0.51
CA VAL A 41 15.90 -12.43 -1.33
C VAL A 41 17.16 -12.44 -0.44
N GLY A 42 17.05 -11.99 0.80
CA GLY A 42 18.15 -11.93 1.76
C GLY A 42 19.07 -10.72 1.58
N LYS A 43 18.64 -9.66 0.86
CA LYS A 43 19.44 -8.46 0.59
C LYS A 43 18.57 -7.22 0.39
N GLU A 44 19.21 -6.06 0.31
CA GLU A 44 18.56 -4.81 -0.04
C GLU A 44 18.18 -4.77 -1.54
N VAL A 45 16.93 -4.41 -1.82
CA VAL A 45 16.36 -4.34 -3.17
C VAL A 45 15.46 -3.12 -3.32
N LEU A 46 15.19 -2.74 -4.56
CA LEU A 46 14.24 -1.68 -4.87
C LEU A 46 12.80 -2.14 -4.57
N TYR A 47 12.08 -1.30 -3.85
CA TYR A 47 10.64 -1.37 -3.71
C TYR A 47 10.00 -0.19 -4.43
N VAL A 48 8.87 -0.46 -5.11
CA VAL A 48 8.08 0.54 -5.83
C VAL A 48 6.63 0.52 -5.36
N GLU A 49 5.98 1.67 -5.37
CA GLU A 49 4.55 1.77 -5.09
C GLU A 49 3.74 0.98 -6.12
N LYS A 50 2.84 0.11 -5.63
CA LYS A 50 1.96 -0.69 -6.47
C LYS A 50 0.51 -0.24 -6.40
N GLU A 51 0.05 0.12 -5.20
CA GLU A 51 -1.33 0.58 -5.01
C GLU A 51 -1.51 1.40 -3.73
N HIS A 52 -2.58 2.19 -3.71
CA HIS A 52 -3.08 2.81 -2.49
C HIS A 52 -3.89 1.80 -1.69
N ILE A 53 -3.64 1.71 -0.39
CA ILE A 53 -4.47 0.93 0.52
C ILE A 53 -5.75 1.72 0.76
N LYS A 54 -6.86 1.22 0.22
CA LYS A 54 -8.16 1.86 0.33
C LYS A 54 -8.86 1.48 1.64
N GLY A 55 -9.72 2.37 2.12
CA GLY A 55 -10.46 2.18 3.38
C GLY A 55 -11.68 1.26 3.26
N ARG A 56 -12.31 0.97 4.42
CA ARG A 56 -13.48 0.07 4.56
C ARG A 56 -14.58 0.32 3.53
N GLU A 57 -14.93 1.58 3.27
CA GLU A 57 -16.02 1.93 2.35
C GLU A 57 -15.82 1.37 0.94
N SER A 58 -14.57 1.33 0.48
CA SER A 58 -14.19 0.89 -0.88
C SER A 58 -14.01 -0.63 -1.03
N LEU A 59 -14.17 -1.38 0.06
CA LEU A 59 -14.09 -2.85 0.01
C LEU A 59 -15.31 -3.40 -0.75
N PRO A 60 -15.14 -4.48 -1.55
CA PRO A 60 -16.26 -5.17 -2.19
C PRO A 60 -17.28 -5.65 -1.15
N LEU A 61 -18.58 -5.59 -1.49
CA LEU A 61 -19.67 -5.99 -0.58
C LEU A 61 -19.46 -7.40 0.00
N ARG A 62 -19.09 -8.35 -0.86
CA ARG A 62 -18.76 -9.73 -0.46
C ARG A 62 -17.69 -9.82 0.64
N VAL A 63 -16.72 -8.90 0.64
CA VAL A 63 -15.69 -8.86 1.69
C VAL A 63 -16.27 -8.29 2.98
N LYS A 64 -17.12 -7.25 2.90
CA LYS A 64 -17.77 -6.68 4.08
C LYS A 64 -18.66 -7.71 4.78
N GLU A 65 -19.51 -8.39 4.03
CA GLU A 65 -20.38 -9.46 4.53
C GLU A 65 -19.57 -10.57 5.21
N ARG A 66 -18.53 -11.08 4.53
CA ARG A 66 -17.71 -12.20 5.05
C ARG A 66 -17.03 -11.89 6.38
N PHE A 67 -16.65 -10.64 6.61
CA PHE A 67 -15.89 -10.21 7.79
C PHE A 67 -16.74 -9.39 8.78
N GLY A 68 -18.07 -9.30 8.61
CA GLY A 68 -18.94 -8.54 9.50
C GLY A 68 -18.61 -7.03 9.53
N LEU A 69 -18.19 -6.48 8.39
CA LEU A 69 -17.80 -5.07 8.24
C LEU A 69 -18.94 -4.23 7.63
N GLU A 70 -20.21 -4.60 7.87
CA GLU A 70 -21.37 -3.77 7.56
C GLU A 70 -21.50 -2.59 8.52
#